data_AF-A0A161CKK7-F1
#
_entry.id   AF-A0A161CKK7-F1
#
_cell.length_a   1.000
_cell.length_b   1.000
_cell.length_c   1.000
_cell.angle_alpha   90.00
_cell.angle_beta   90.00
_cell.angle_gamma   90.00
#
_symmetry.space_group_name_H-M   'P 1'
#
loop_
_entity.id
_entity.type
_entity.pdbx_description
1 polymer ?
#
loop_
_entity_poly.entity_id
_entity_poly.type
_entity_poly.pdbx_seq_one_letter_code
_entity_poly.pdbx_strand_id
1 'polypeptide(L)'
;DAGVHARGQVAHVDVDKQFPPGRFRDGLNAHVRPHPIAVLEAEIVPDSFEARFSAVKRHYRYRVINTRANLALDAGHAWGVPRKLDAEAMHAAAQRLLGRHDFTTFRDTECQGKSPEKTLDQLDVMR
;
A
#
# COMPACT_ATOMS: atom_id res chain seq x y z
N ASP A 1 0.86 -9.77 0.70
CA ASP A 1 1.00 -10.71 -0.43
C ASP A 1 2.34 -10.53 -1.12
N ALA A 2 2.90 -11.62 -1.64
CA ALA A 2 4.17 -11.57 -2.36
C ALA A 2 4.03 -10.74 -3.65
N GLY A 3 5.02 -9.89 -3.94
CA GLY A 3 5.06 -9.05 -5.14
C GLY A 3 4.40 -7.67 -5.04
N VAL A 4 3.77 -7.33 -3.89
CA VAL A 4 3.23 -5.98 -3.66
C VAL A 4 4.32 -5.03 -3.18
N HIS A 5 4.22 -3.76 -3.60
CA HIS A 5 5.17 -2.70 -3.27
C HIS A 5 4.59 -1.74 -2.23
N ALA A 6 5.45 -1.00 -1.54
CA ALA A 6 5.04 0.06 -0.62
C ALA A 6 5.83 1.35 -0.86
N ARG A 7 5.14 2.50 -0.74
CA ARG A 7 5.76 3.83 -0.77
C ARG A 7 5.74 4.54 0.58
N GLY A 8 4.80 4.18 1.45
CA GLY A 8 4.61 4.79 2.77
C GLY A 8 4.23 3.74 3.79
N GLN A 9 4.90 2.59 3.78
CA GLN A 9 4.73 1.60 4.83
C GLN A 9 5.30 2.16 6.13
N VAL A 10 4.56 1.99 7.22
CA VAL A 10 4.97 2.44 8.56
C VAL A 10 5.19 1.20 9.43
N ALA A 11 6.29 1.21 10.18
CA ALA A 11 6.60 0.24 11.22
C ALA A 11 7.06 0.98 12.48
N HIS A 12 6.93 0.34 13.63
CA HIS A 12 7.48 0.83 14.90
C HIS A 12 8.34 -0.25 15.52
N VAL A 13 9.30 0.17 16.34
CA VAL A 13 10.23 -0.71 17.05
C VAL A 13 10.66 -0.03 18.33
N ASP A 14 10.76 -0.82 19.39
CA ASP A 14 11.34 -0.38 20.66
C ASP A 14 12.85 -0.59 20.63
N VAL A 15 13.60 0.42 21.04
CA VAL A 15 15.06 0.40 21.07
C VAL A 15 15.56 0.90 22.43
N ASP A 16 16.40 0.10 23.09
CA ASP A 16 16.94 0.47 24.41
C ASP A 16 17.83 1.71 24.35
N LYS A 17 18.56 1.86 23.24
CA LYS A 17 19.48 2.98 23.03
C LYS A 17 18.80 4.09 22.25
N GLN A 18 18.87 5.31 22.78
CA GLN A 18 18.41 6.49 22.07
C GLN A 18 19.38 6.89 20.96
N PHE A 19 18.81 7.16 19.78
CA PHE A 19 19.52 7.69 18.64
C PHE A 19 18.79 8.93 18.12
N PRO A 20 19.52 9.95 17.61
CA PRO A 20 18.89 10.95 16.77
C PRO A 20 18.18 10.25 15.60
N PRO A 21 16.90 10.58 15.29
CA PRO A 21 16.11 9.79 14.34
C PRO A 21 16.77 9.66 12.95
N GLY A 22 17.37 10.73 12.44
CA GLY A 22 18.11 10.68 11.18
C GLY A 22 19.30 9.69 11.20
N ARG A 23 20.03 9.60 12.32
CA ARG A 23 21.14 8.65 12.47
C ARG A 23 20.63 7.21 12.55
N PHE A 24 19.49 7.00 13.19
CA PHE A 24 18.84 5.69 13.23
C PHE A 24 18.41 5.23 11.83
N ARG A 25 17.71 6.11 11.09
CA ARG A 25 17.33 5.89 9.69
C ARG A 25 18.54 5.52 8.82
N ASP A 26 19.60 6.33 8.86
CA ASP A 26 20.78 6.11 8.01
C ASP A 26 21.52 4.81 8.39
N GLY A 27 21.57 4.51 9.69
CA GLY A 27 22.07 3.24 10.21
C GLY A 27 21.29 2.05 9.67
N LEU A 28 19.95 2.06 9.76
CA LEU A 28 19.10 1.00 9.20
C LEU A 28 19.32 0.85 7.69
N ASN A 29 19.38 1.96 6.94
CA ASN A 29 19.66 1.95 5.50
C ASN A 29 21.02 1.35 5.14
N ALA A 30 22.01 1.40 6.03
CA ALA A 30 23.28 0.71 5.84
C ALA A 30 23.13 -0.80 6.03
N HIS A 31 22.33 -1.24 7.01
CA HIS A 31 22.17 -2.65 7.38
C HIS A 31 21.23 -3.44 6.46
N VAL A 32 20.24 -2.79 5.85
CA VAL A 32 19.30 -3.48 4.94
C VAL A 32 19.90 -3.75 3.56
N ARG A 33 21.12 -3.28 3.26
CA ARG A 33 21.76 -3.59 1.98
C ARG A 33 22.13 -5.07 1.91
N PRO A 34 21.94 -5.74 0.76
CA PRO A 34 21.57 -5.19 -0.55
C PRO A 34 20.06 -5.28 -0.87
N HIS A 35 19.20 -5.49 0.13
CA HIS A 35 17.76 -5.63 -0.11
C HIS A 35 17.17 -4.33 -0.70
N PRO A 36 16.16 -4.42 -1.59
CA PRO A 36 15.52 -3.26 -2.21
C PRO A 36 14.54 -2.57 -1.23
N ILE A 37 15.05 -2.19 -0.06
CA ILE A 37 14.33 -1.55 1.04
C ILE A 37 15.05 -0.25 1.37
N ALA A 38 14.27 0.83 1.53
CA ALA A 38 14.77 2.12 1.96
C ALA A 38 13.91 2.65 3.11
N VAL A 39 14.55 3.04 4.20
CA VAL A 39 13.94 3.77 5.31
C VAL A 39 13.99 5.25 4.96
N LEU A 40 12.83 5.86 4.74
CA LEU A 40 12.72 7.25 4.27
C LEU A 40 12.83 8.25 5.43
N GLU A 41 12.23 7.90 6.56
CA GLU A 41 12.10 8.76 7.74
C GLU A 41 12.10 7.90 9.01
N ALA A 42 12.49 8.52 10.12
CA ALA A 42 12.34 7.97 11.46
C ALA A 42 11.95 9.11 12.40
N GLU A 43 11.10 8.82 13.36
CA GLU A 43 10.60 9.77 14.36
C GLU A 43 10.48 9.07 15.72
N ILE A 44 10.63 9.82 16.81
CA ILE A 44 10.32 9.33 18.17
C ILE A 44 8.82 9.51 18.38
N VAL A 45 8.15 8.42 18.75
CA VAL A 45 6.71 8.39 18.99
C VAL A 45 6.43 8.10 20.48
N PRO A 46 5.24 8.45 21.00
CA PRO A 46 4.82 8.04 22.34
C PRO A 46 4.71 6.52 22.47
N ASP A 47 4.89 5.97 23.67
CA ASP A 47 4.75 4.53 23.98
C ASP A 47 3.36 3.96 23.65
N SER A 48 2.35 4.82 23.48
CA SER A 48 1.00 4.43 23.07
C SER A 48 0.84 4.24 21.56
N PHE A 49 1.84 4.58 20.75
CA PHE A 49 1.80 4.43 19.31
C PHE A 49 2.00 2.96 18.91
N GLU A 50 1.10 2.46 18.06
CA GLU A 50 1.26 1.17 17.40
C GLU A 50 0.91 1.34 15.92
N ALA A 51 1.87 1.04 15.04
CA ALA A 51 1.78 1.35 13.60
C ALA A 51 0.52 0.78 12.90
N ARG A 52 -0.02 -0.34 13.38
CA ARG A 52 -1.22 -0.97 12.82
C ARG A 52 -2.51 -0.39 13.42
N PHE A 53 -2.59 -0.15 14.71
CA PHE A 53 -3.80 0.22 15.43
C PHE A 53 -3.98 1.74 15.54
N SER A 54 -2.89 2.50 15.62
CA SER A 54 -2.93 3.97 15.54
C SER A 54 -3.23 4.48 14.13
N ALA A 55 -3.05 3.65 13.09
CA ALA A 55 -3.35 4.02 11.72
C ALA A 55 -4.86 4.19 11.47
N VAL A 56 -5.27 5.42 11.08
CA VAL A 56 -6.68 5.76 10.80
C VAL A 56 -7.14 5.24 9.44
N LYS A 57 -6.28 5.31 8.41
CA LYS A 57 -6.58 4.89 7.03
C LYS A 57 -5.35 4.27 6.36
N ARG A 58 -5.60 3.48 5.31
CA ARG A 58 -4.57 3.02 4.37
C ARG A 58 -5.01 3.38 2.95
N HIS A 59 -4.04 3.76 2.14
CA HIS A 59 -4.28 4.09 0.73
C HIS A 59 -3.45 3.17 -0.15
N TYR A 60 -4.06 2.69 -1.21
CA TYR A 60 -3.43 1.82 -2.20
C TYR A 60 -3.53 2.47 -3.57
N ARG A 61 -2.54 2.23 -4.42
CA ARG A 61 -2.57 2.64 -5.81
C ARG A 61 -2.18 1.48 -6.69
N TYR A 62 -3.12 1.08 -7.54
CA TYR A 62 -2.88 0.09 -8.57
C TYR A 62 -2.53 0.79 -9.89
N ARG A 63 -1.45 0.39 -10.55
CA ARG A 63 -1.02 0.97 -11.83
C ARG A 63 -1.34 0.00 -12.96
N VAL A 64 -2.18 0.44 -13.88
CA VAL A 64 -2.50 -0.29 -15.12
C VAL A 64 -1.92 0.48 -16.29
N ILE A 65 -1.13 -0.18 -17.12
CA ILE A 65 -0.63 0.38 -18.38
C ILE A 65 -1.41 -0.27 -19.50
N ASN A 66 -2.29 0.52 -20.13
CA ASN A 66 -3.19 0.03 -21.15
C ASN A 66 -2.51 0.02 -22.53
N THR A 67 -1.63 -0.96 -22.73
CA THR A 67 -0.81 -1.11 -23.94
C THR A 67 -0.82 -2.55 -24.44
N ARG A 68 -0.68 -2.72 -25.75
CA ARG A 68 -0.46 -4.04 -26.38
C ARG A 68 0.98 -4.52 -26.29
N ALA A 69 1.94 -3.59 -26.17
CA ALA A 69 3.35 -3.93 -26.07
C ALA A 69 3.68 -4.47 -24.67
N ASN A 70 4.75 -5.25 -24.55
CA ASN A 70 5.26 -5.66 -23.25
C ASN A 70 5.76 -4.44 -22.46
N LEU A 71 5.66 -4.52 -21.13
CA LEU A 71 6.23 -3.51 -20.25
C LEU A 71 7.73 -3.75 -20.13
N ALA A 72 8.54 -2.85 -20.70
CA ALA A 72 9.99 -2.93 -20.59
C ALA A 72 10.49 -2.37 -19.24
N LEU A 73 10.08 -1.14 -18.90
CA LEU A 73 10.56 -0.43 -17.70
C LEU A 73 9.68 -0.70 -16.46
N ASP A 74 8.37 -0.83 -16.64
CA ASP A 74 7.42 -1.05 -15.55
C ASP A 74 7.19 -2.55 -15.27
N ALA A 75 8.03 -3.44 -15.80
CA ALA A 75 7.96 -4.87 -15.51
C ALA A 75 8.01 -5.11 -14.00
N GLY A 76 7.01 -5.82 -13.47
CA GLY A 76 6.86 -6.05 -12.03
C GLY A 76 6.29 -4.86 -11.23
N HIS A 77 6.15 -3.68 -11.81
CA HIS A 77 5.67 -2.48 -11.12
C HIS A 77 4.28 -2.00 -11.57
N ALA A 78 3.76 -2.52 -12.69
CA ALA A 78 2.43 -2.24 -13.20
C ALA A 78 1.84 -3.44 -13.93
N TRP A 79 0.51 -3.45 -14.08
CA TRP A 79 -0.19 -4.45 -14.86
C TRP A 79 -0.38 -3.97 -16.31
N GLY A 80 0.20 -4.71 -17.26
CA GLY A 80 0.00 -4.48 -18.69
C GLY A 80 -1.32 -5.07 -19.16
N VAL A 81 -2.22 -4.24 -19.71
CA VAL A 81 -3.52 -4.68 -20.24
C VAL A 81 -3.64 -4.33 -21.73
N PRO A 82 -3.68 -5.32 -22.64
CA PRO A 82 -3.72 -5.08 -24.09
C PRO A 82 -5.10 -4.67 -24.62
N ARG A 83 -6.17 -4.96 -23.87
CA ARG A 83 -7.55 -4.61 -24.22
C ARG A 83 -7.82 -3.16 -23.85
N LYS A 84 -8.41 -2.37 -24.75
CA LYS A 84 -8.79 -0.98 -24.46
C LYS A 84 -9.71 -0.95 -23.23
N LEU A 85 -9.32 -0.15 -22.24
CA LEU A 85 -10.11 0.11 -21.05
C LEU A 85 -10.84 1.44 -21.19
N ASP A 86 -12.02 1.52 -20.58
CA ASP A 86 -12.78 2.75 -20.43
C ASP A 86 -12.65 3.23 -18.98
N ALA A 87 -11.77 4.21 -18.76
CA ALA A 87 -11.47 4.70 -17.41
C ALA A 87 -12.66 5.44 -16.79
N GLU A 88 -13.48 6.12 -17.59
CA GLU A 88 -14.67 6.82 -17.11
C GLU A 88 -15.73 5.81 -16.67
N ALA A 89 -15.98 4.77 -17.48
CA ALA A 89 -16.89 3.69 -17.09
C ALA A 89 -16.40 2.93 -15.85
N MET A 90 -15.09 2.66 -15.75
CA MET A 90 -14.48 2.06 -14.56
C MET A 90 -14.65 2.96 -13.32
N HIS A 91 -14.42 4.26 -13.45
CA HIS A 91 -14.61 5.22 -12.36
C HIS A 91 -16.07 5.28 -11.91
N ALA A 92 -17.01 5.36 -12.86
CA ALA A 92 -18.44 5.37 -12.58
C ALA A 92 -18.90 4.09 -11.86
N ALA A 93 -18.38 2.92 -12.24
CA ALA A 93 -18.64 1.67 -11.56
C ALA A 93 -18.04 1.65 -10.14
N ALA A 94 -16.80 2.14 -9.99
CA ALA A 94 -16.09 2.23 -8.72
C ALA A 94 -16.84 3.06 -7.67
N GLN A 95 -17.57 4.11 -8.06
CA GLN A 95 -18.31 4.96 -7.12
C GLN A 95 -19.39 4.19 -6.35
N ARG A 96 -19.89 3.07 -6.89
CA ARG A 96 -20.86 2.20 -6.21
C ARG A 96 -20.28 1.47 -5.00
N LEU A 97 -18.96 1.39 -4.90
CA LEU A 97 -18.25 0.72 -3.81
C LEU A 97 -17.94 1.66 -2.63
N LEU A 98 -18.21 2.96 -2.76
CA LEU A 98 -17.97 3.92 -1.69
C LEU A 98 -18.96 3.75 -0.53
N GLY A 99 -18.49 4.01 0.69
CA GLY A 99 -19.27 3.85 1.91
C GLY A 99 -19.07 2.49 2.57
N ARG A 100 -19.99 2.12 3.47
CA ARG A 100 -19.92 0.90 4.27
C ARG A 100 -20.62 -0.25 3.57
N HIS A 101 -19.88 -1.31 3.23
CA HIS A 101 -20.38 -2.49 2.54
C HIS A 101 -19.80 -3.77 3.11
N ASP A 102 -20.49 -4.88 2.84
CA ASP A 102 -19.92 -6.22 2.95
C ASP A 102 -19.07 -6.51 1.70
N PHE A 103 -17.76 -6.63 1.89
CA PHE A 103 -16.81 -6.91 0.80
C PHE A 103 -16.50 -8.40 0.65
N THR A 104 -17.38 -9.31 1.09
CA THR A 104 -17.17 -10.77 0.99
C THR A 104 -16.83 -11.23 -0.44
N THR A 105 -17.47 -10.67 -1.47
CA THR A 105 -17.18 -10.99 -2.88
C THR A 105 -15.74 -10.65 -3.31
N PHE A 106 -15.09 -9.70 -2.62
CA PHE A 106 -13.71 -9.26 -2.90
C PHE A 106 -12.69 -9.85 -1.91
N ARG A 107 -13.12 -10.75 -1.04
CA ARG A 107 -12.31 -11.32 0.03
C ARG A 107 -11.78 -12.69 -0.40
N ASP A 108 -10.50 -12.94 -0.13
CA ASP A 108 -9.92 -14.26 -0.29
C ASP A 108 -10.54 -15.26 0.70
N THR A 109 -10.75 -16.51 0.28
CA THR A 109 -11.31 -17.58 1.12
C THR A 109 -10.47 -17.88 2.36
N GLU A 110 -9.16 -17.66 2.31
CA GLU A 110 -8.23 -17.86 3.43
C GLU A 110 -8.08 -16.63 4.33
N CYS A 111 -8.78 -15.54 4.02
CA CYS A 111 -8.65 -14.29 4.77
C CYS A 111 -9.06 -14.48 6.24
N GLN A 112 -8.16 -14.18 7.17
CA GLN A 112 -8.39 -14.29 8.62
C GLN A 112 -9.02 -13.01 9.22
N GLY A 113 -9.52 -12.10 8.39
CA GLY A 113 -10.18 -10.87 8.85
C GLY A 113 -11.42 -11.16 9.70
N LYS A 114 -11.56 -10.50 10.84
CA LYS A 114 -12.69 -10.72 11.76
C LYS A 114 -14.06 -10.38 11.14
N SER A 115 -14.10 -9.42 10.21
CA SER A 115 -15.32 -9.03 9.50
C SER A 115 -14.99 -8.59 8.06
N PRO A 116 -15.82 -8.99 7.07
CA PRO A 116 -15.73 -8.51 5.69
C PRO A 116 -16.32 -7.10 5.52
N GLU A 117 -17.00 -6.56 6.54
CA GLU A 117 -17.52 -5.20 6.50
C GLU A 117 -16.39 -4.18 6.58
N LYS A 118 -16.36 -3.28 5.59
CA LYS A 118 -15.40 -2.17 5.51
C LYS A 118 -16.10 -0.91 5.04
N THR A 119 -15.51 0.23 5.36
CA THR A 119 -15.86 1.52 4.78
C THR A 119 -14.79 1.91 3.78
N LEU A 120 -15.18 2.17 2.55
CA LEU A 120 -14.31 2.72 1.52
C LEU A 120 -14.60 4.21 1.35
N ASP A 121 -13.68 5.05 1.80
CA ASP A 121 -13.87 6.51 1.79
C ASP A 121 -13.62 7.13 0.42
N GLN A 122 -12.77 6.51 -0.40
CA GLN A 122 -12.32 7.05 -1.68
C GLN A 122 -11.91 5.92 -2.63
N LEU A 123 -12.32 6.03 -3.90
CA LEU A 123 -11.93 5.11 -4.96
C LEU A 123 -12.00 5.83 -6.31
N ASP A 124 -10.85 6.29 -6.76
CA ASP A 124 -10.71 7.01 -8.01
C ASP A 124 -10.07 6.15 -9.09
N VAL A 125 -10.55 6.31 -10.31
CA VAL A 125 -9.95 5.73 -11.52
C VAL A 125 -9.70 6.89 -12.46
N MET A 126 -8.43 7.10 -12.79
CA MET A 126 -7.97 8.23 -13.60
C MET A 126 -6.99 7.75 -14.66
N ARG A 127 -6.94 8.46 -15.79
CA ARG A 127 -5.95 8.29 -16.85
C ARG A 127 -4.84 9.32 -16.75
#